data_AF-A0A0E3M7J4-F1
#
_entry.id   AF-A0A0E3M7J4-F1
#
_cell.length_a   1.000
_cell.length_b   1.000
_cell.length_c   1.000
_cell.angle_alpha   90.00
_cell.angle_beta   90.00
_cell.angle_gamma   90.00
#
_symmetry.space_group_name_H-M   'P 1'
#
loop_
_entity.id
_entity.type
_entity.pdbx_description
1 polymer ?
#
loop_
_entity_poly.entity_id
_entity_poly.type
_entity_poly.pdbx_seq_one_letter_code
_entity_poly.pdbx_strand_id
1 'polypeptide(L)'
;MNEEISKILKMVEEGKITSEKAEQLIESLNPKNTSIETFKTISNDADIMNKMLKIKVTSHDGDDVNVNLPIKFIKTMLKTIGKIPITDNIKGMENLDLNLISGAIDNNLSGKIIDVKSANGDLVEVSIE
;
A
#
# COMPACT_ATOMS: atom_id res chain seq x y z
N MET A 1 14.54 -8.33 -25.63
CA MET A 1 15.18 -8.77 -24.37
C MET A 1 15.27 -7.56 -23.48
N ASN A 2 14.98 -7.68 -22.17
CA ASN A 2 15.16 -6.58 -21.23
C ASN A 2 16.66 -6.24 -21.15
N GLU A 3 17.04 -5.00 -21.44
CA GLU A 3 18.44 -4.56 -21.50
C GLU A 3 19.12 -4.69 -20.12
N GLU A 4 18.34 -4.54 -19.06
CA GLU A 4 18.72 -4.63 -17.67
C GLU A 4 19.12 -6.05 -17.28
N ILE A 5 18.38 -7.06 -17.76
CA ILE A 5 18.69 -8.48 -17.51
C ILE A 5 20.00 -8.86 -18.21
N SER A 6 20.24 -8.36 -19.42
CA SER A 6 21.50 -8.59 -20.14
C SER A 6 22.71 -8.02 -19.37
N LYS A 7 22.54 -6.84 -18.78
CA LYS A 7 23.57 -6.20 -17.96
C LYS A 7 23.89 -6.98 -16.68
N ILE A 8 22.87 -7.53 -16.02
CA ILE A 8 23.05 -8.35 -14.81
C ILE A 8 23.78 -9.66 -15.13
N LEU A 9 23.38 -10.34 -16.21
CA LEU A 9 24.05 -11.57 -16.64
C LEU A 9 25.53 -11.32 -16.98
N LYS A 10 25.83 -10.19 -17.63
CA LYS A 10 27.21 -9.78 -17.89
C LYS A 10 28.00 -9.53 -16.61
N MET A 11 27.38 -8.97 -15.57
CA MET A 11 28.03 -8.79 -14.27
C MET A 11 28.31 -10.12 -13.55
N VAL A 12 27.48 -11.15 -13.76
CA VAL A 12 27.74 -12.52 -13.27
C VAL A 12 28.91 -13.14 -14.02
N GLU A 13 28.92 -13.02 -15.35
CA GLU A 13 29.99 -13.52 -16.22
C GLU A 13 31.35 -12.88 -15.88
N GLU A 14 31.34 -11.58 -15.59
CA GLU A 14 32.52 -10.83 -15.12
C GLU A 14 32.91 -11.14 -13.66
N GLY A 15 32.16 -12.00 -12.95
CA GLY A 15 32.42 -12.38 -11.56
C GLY A 15 32.19 -11.27 -10.53
N LYS A 16 31.55 -10.16 -10.93
CA LYS A 16 31.28 -9.01 -10.04
C LYS A 16 30.15 -9.27 -9.05
N ILE A 17 29.24 -10.19 -9.39
CA ILE A 17 28.13 -10.61 -8.54
C ILE A 17 27.97 -12.14 -8.60
N THR A 18 27.39 -12.74 -7.56
CA THR A 18 27.09 -14.18 -7.52
C THR A 18 25.79 -14.50 -8.27
N SER A 19 25.63 -15.75 -8.67
CA SER A 19 24.38 -16.24 -9.30
C SER A 19 23.15 -15.95 -8.44
N GLU A 20 23.27 -16.13 -7.12
CA GLU A 20 22.20 -15.85 -6.15
C GLU A 20 21.82 -14.36 -6.11
N LYS A 21 22.82 -13.46 -6.16
CA LYS A 21 22.57 -12.02 -6.17
C LYS A 21 21.99 -11.53 -7.50
N ALA A 22 22.33 -12.20 -8.60
CA ALA A 22 21.74 -11.92 -9.90
C ALA A 22 20.28 -12.33 -9.98
N GLU A 23 19.92 -13.48 -9.40
CA GLU A 23 18.53 -13.94 -9.30
C GLU A 23 17.65 -12.90 -8.59
N GLN A 24 18.10 -12.39 -7.44
CA GLN A 24 17.40 -11.33 -6.69
C GLN A 24 17.22 -10.02 -7.49
N LEU A 25 18.23 -9.63 -8.26
CA LEU A 25 18.18 -8.42 -9.09
C LEU A 25 17.23 -8.59 -10.29
N ILE A 26 17.24 -9.78 -10.90
CA ILE A 26 16.34 -10.11 -12.02
C ILE A 26 14.89 -10.22 -11.52
N GLU A 27 14.67 -10.80 -10.34
CA GLU A 27 13.36 -10.89 -9.71
C GLU A 27 12.81 -9.49 -9.37
N SER A 28 13.64 -8.60 -8.83
CA SER A 28 13.28 -7.20 -8.55
C SER A 28 12.94 -6.40 -9.82
N LEU A 29 13.49 -6.79 -10.98
CA LEU A 29 13.21 -6.17 -12.27
C LEU A 29 11.97 -6.75 -12.97
N ASN A 30 11.43 -7.87 -12.49
CA ASN A 30 10.31 -8.51 -13.13
C ASN A 30 9.00 -7.92 -12.57
N PRO A 31 8.30 -7.04 -13.31
CA PRO A 31 7.11 -6.35 -12.81
C PRO A 31 5.90 -7.27 -12.58
N LYS A 32 6.06 -8.58 -12.80
CA LYS A 32 4.99 -9.59 -12.73
C LYS A 32 5.11 -10.56 -11.56
N ASN A 33 6.17 -10.50 -10.74
CA ASN A 33 6.36 -11.47 -9.66
C ASN A 33 6.67 -10.89 -8.29
N THR A 34 6.45 -9.60 -8.09
CA THR A 34 6.28 -9.07 -6.74
C THR A 34 4.81 -9.23 -6.36
N SER A 35 4.49 -10.28 -5.63
CA SER A 35 3.20 -10.44 -4.94
C SER A 35 3.07 -9.49 -3.73
N ILE A 36 3.66 -8.30 -3.86
CA ILE A 36 3.43 -7.14 -3.02
C ILE A 36 2.86 -6.14 -4.01
N GLU A 37 1.57 -5.85 -3.89
CA GLU A 37 0.89 -4.84 -4.68
C GLU A 37 1.58 -3.49 -4.42
N THR A 38 2.60 -3.20 -5.23
CA THR A 38 3.49 -2.06 -5.07
C THR A 38 2.68 -0.78 -5.15
N PHE A 39 2.78 0.04 -4.10
CA PHE A 39 2.29 1.41 -4.10
C PHE A 39 2.63 2.09 -5.44
N LYS A 40 1.61 2.42 -6.22
CA LYS A 40 1.79 3.25 -7.41
C LYS A 40 1.69 4.69 -6.98
N THR A 41 2.77 5.45 -7.18
CA THR A 41 2.70 6.91 -7.20
C THR A 41 1.82 7.32 -8.37
N ILE A 42 0.65 7.89 -8.08
CA ILE A 42 -0.19 8.47 -9.13
C ILE A 42 0.43 9.79 -9.56
N SER A 43 0.54 10.01 -10.86
CA SER A 43 1.23 11.19 -11.43
C SER A 43 0.50 12.51 -11.19
N ASN A 44 -0.76 12.49 -10.74
CA ASN A 44 -1.59 13.69 -10.53
C ASN A 44 -2.38 13.65 -9.22
N ASP A 45 -2.32 14.76 -8.46
CA ASP A 45 -3.15 15.01 -7.27
C ASP A 45 -4.66 14.88 -7.53
N ALA A 46 -5.11 15.28 -8.72
CA ALA A 46 -6.51 15.20 -9.10
C ALA A 46 -7.00 13.74 -9.21
N ASP A 47 -6.11 12.83 -9.62
CA ASP A 47 -6.45 11.43 -9.77
C ASP A 47 -6.61 10.74 -8.42
N ILE A 48 -5.82 11.12 -7.40
CA ILE A 48 -5.98 10.54 -6.06
C ILE A 48 -7.15 11.11 -5.27
N MET A 49 -7.48 12.39 -5.49
CA MET A 49 -8.63 13.03 -4.86
C MET A 49 -9.97 12.42 -5.27
N ASN A 50 -10.02 11.71 -6.40
CA ASN A 50 -11.18 10.98 -6.88
C ASN A 50 -11.21 9.51 -6.42
N LYS A 51 -10.21 9.07 -5.66
CA LYS A 51 -10.11 7.69 -5.13
C LYS A 51 -10.90 7.52 -3.85
N MET A 52 -11.05 6.26 -3.44
CA MET A 52 -11.64 5.85 -2.17
C MET A 52 -10.65 4.99 -1.38
N LEU A 53 -10.56 5.26 -0.08
CA LEU A 53 -9.96 4.37 0.90
C LEU A 53 -10.95 3.24 1.20
N LYS A 54 -10.53 2.00 0.96
CA LYS A 54 -11.27 0.80 1.31
C LYS A 54 -10.57 0.11 2.47
N ILE A 55 -11.34 -0.27 3.48
CA ILE A 55 -10.89 -1.11 4.58
C ILE A 55 -11.84 -2.30 4.65
N LYS A 56 -11.29 -3.50 4.56
CA LYS A 56 -12.02 -4.75 4.69
C LYS A 56 -11.40 -5.57 5.81
N VAL A 57 -12.19 -5.89 6.81
CA VAL A 57 -11.82 -6.81 7.88
C VAL A 57 -12.80 -7.97 7.83
N THR A 58 -12.27 -9.18 7.75
CA THR A 58 -13.03 -10.41 7.92
C THR A 58 -12.39 -11.15 9.09
N SER A 59 -13.11 -11.16 10.21
CA SER A 59 -12.73 -11.92 11.40
C SER A 59 -13.11 -13.38 11.24
N HIS A 60 -12.31 -14.29 11.78
CA HIS A 60 -12.68 -15.70 11.87
C HIS A 60 -13.98 -15.92 12.67
N ASP A 61 -14.25 -15.05 13.63
CA ASP A 61 -15.43 -15.12 14.50
C ASP A 61 -16.73 -14.61 13.82
N GLY A 62 -16.65 -14.23 12.54
CA GLY A 62 -17.80 -13.87 11.70
C GLY A 62 -18.09 -12.37 11.63
N ASP A 63 -17.26 -11.52 12.24
CA ASP A 63 -17.36 -10.07 12.10
C ASP A 63 -16.79 -9.62 10.75
N ASP A 64 -17.64 -9.02 9.92
CA ASP A 64 -17.24 -8.39 8.65
C ASP A 64 -17.37 -6.86 8.74
N VAL A 65 -16.25 -6.16 8.57
CA VAL A 65 -16.20 -4.69 8.53
C VAL A 65 -15.81 -4.26 7.13
N ASN A 66 -16.68 -3.49 6.48
CA ASN A 66 -16.44 -2.90 5.17
C ASN A 66 -16.59 -1.39 5.26
N VAL A 67 -15.48 -0.67 5.11
CA VAL A 67 -15.45 0.79 5.12
C VAL A 67 -15.01 1.27 3.75
N ASN A 68 -15.75 2.23 3.19
CA ASN A 68 -15.43 2.84 1.91
C ASN A 68 -15.55 4.36 2.04
N LEU A 69 -14.41 5.06 2.01
CA LEU A 69 -14.33 6.50 2.30
C LEU A 69 -13.65 7.24 1.15
N PRO A 70 -14.32 8.20 0.50
CA PRO A 70 -13.66 9.03 -0.52
C PRO A 70 -12.46 9.79 0.05
N ILE A 71 -11.33 9.80 -0.66
CA ILE A 71 -10.11 10.52 -0.22
C ILE A 71 -10.38 12.01 -0.05
N LYS A 72 -11.22 12.60 -0.92
CA LYS A 72 -11.67 13.99 -0.78
C LYS A 72 -12.39 14.26 0.55
N PHE A 73 -13.22 13.32 1.00
CA PHE A 73 -13.90 13.45 2.28
C PHE A 73 -12.91 13.41 3.45
N ILE A 74 -11.96 12.47 3.41
CA ILE A 74 -10.91 12.36 4.42
C ILE A 74 -10.07 13.65 4.45
N LYS A 75 -9.61 14.14 3.29
CA LYS A 75 -8.83 15.38 3.19
C LYS A 75 -9.59 16.60 3.71
N THR A 76 -10.89 16.71 3.41
CA THR A 76 -11.72 17.81 3.91
C THR A 76 -11.92 17.71 5.43
N MET A 77 -12.26 16.53 5.96
CA MET A 77 -12.44 16.32 7.41
C MET A 77 -11.17 16.58 8.21
N LEU A 78 -10.01 16.13 7.71
CA LEU A 78 -8.71 16.41 8.32
C LEU A 78 -8.41 17.91 8.35
N LYS A 79 -8.74 18.64 7.27
CA LYS A 79 -8.55 20.10 7.23
C LYS A 79 -9.52 20.88 8.10
N THR A 80 -10.76 20.42 8.28
CA THR A 80 -11.80 21.20 8.98
C THR A 80 -11.90 20.88 10.47
N ILE A 81 -11.73 19.62 10.87
CA ILE A 81 -11.95 19.16 12.24
C ILE A 81 -10.64 18.66 12.86
N GLY A 82 -9.61 18.39 12.05
CA GLY A 82 -8.35 17.79 12.53
C GLY A 82 -8.53 16.36 13.03
N LYS A 83 -9.65 15.70 12.75
CA LYS A 83 -9.95 14.30 13.08
C LYS A 83 -10.93 13.68 12.09
N ILE A 84 -10.84 12.37 11.89
CA ILE A 84 -11.82 11.60 11.11
C ILE A 84 -12.91 11.14 12.09
N PRO A 85 -14.21 11.39 11.82
CA PRO A 85 -15.30 10.93 12.67
C PRO A 85 -15.53 9.43 12.43
N ILE A 86 -14.57 8.61 12.86
CA ILE A 86 -14.76 7.19 13.04
C ILE A 86 -15.17 7.06 14.50
N THR A 87 -16.29 6.38 14.76
CA THR A 87 -16.88 6.29 16.09
C THR A 87 -15.80 5.94 17.13
N ASP A 88 -15.72 6.72 18.21
CA ASP A 88 -14.68 6.68 19.26
C ASP A 88 -14.52 5.31 19.98
N ASN A 89 -15.22 4.27 19.53
CA ASN A 89 -15.22 2.92 20.08
C ASN A 89 -14.25 1.96 19.38
N ILE A 90 -13.52 2.38 18.35
CA ILE A 90 -12.50 1.53 17.70
C ILE A 90 -11.18 1.65 18.46
N LYS A 91 -10.92 0.70 19.37
CA LYS A 91 -9.62 0.53 20.03
C LYS A 91 -8.52 0.39 18.97
N GLY A 92 -7.45 1.18 19.09
CA GLY A 92 -6.30 1.16 18.18
C GLY A 92 -6.17 2.37 17.24
N MET A 93 -7.18 3.24 17.16
CA MET A 93 -7.08 4.51 16.43
C MET A 93 -6.50 5.68 17.24
N GLU A 94 -6.23 5.45 18.52
CA GLU A 94 -5.79 6.45 19.51
C GLU A 94 -4.40 7.04 19.20
N ASN A 95 -3.60 6.32 18.40
CA ASN A 95 -2.22 6.67 18.03
C ASN A 95 -2.08 7.05 16.55
N LEU A 96 -3.19 7.33 15.86
CA LEU A 96 -3.16 7.60 14.42
C LEU A 96 -2.68 9.05 14.17
N ASP A 97 -1.43 9.22 13.72
CA ASP A 97 -0.91 10.55 13.35
C ASP A 97 -1.49 11.01 12.00
N LEU A 98 -2.42 11.95 12.10
CA LEU A 98 -3.17 12.49 10.99
C LEU A 98 -2.29 13.34 10.05
N ASN A 99 -1.16 13.86 10.54
CA ASN A 99 -0.19 14.56 9.69
C ASN A 99 0.51 13.58 8.74
N LEU A 100 0.78 12.36 9.21
CA LEU A 100 1.37 11.29 8.41
C LEU A 100 0.41 10.88 7.28
N ILE A 101 -0.89 10.79 7.59
CA ILE A 101 -1.94 10.48 6.61
C ILE A 101 -2.09 11.62 5.60
N SER A 102 -2.11 12.88 6.06
CA SER A 102 -2.14 14.02 5.14
C SER A 102 -0.93 14.01 4.21
N GLY A 103 0.27 13.75 4.74
CA GLY A 103 1.48 13.61 3.96
C GLY A 103 1.39 12.47 2.93
N ALA A 104 0.86 11.31 3.29
CA ALA A 104 0.68 10.19 2.37
C ALA A 104 -0.30 10.51 1.22
N ILE A 105 -1.38 11.24 1.53
CA ILE A 105 -2.34 11.72 0.53
C ILE A 105 -1.67 12.75 -0.39
N ASP A 106 -0.90 13.68 0.15
CA ASP A 106 -0.19 14.71 -0.62
C ASP A 106 0.96 14.10 -1.47
N ASN A 107 1.46 12.92 -1.12
CA ASN A 107 2.45 12.17 -1.91
C ASN A 107 1.84 11.22 -2.95
N ASN A 108 0.52 11.29 -3.19
CA ASN A 108 -0.17 10.53 -4.23
C ASN A 108 0.04 9.00 -4.19
N LEU A 109 0.04 8.40 -3.01
CA LEU A 109 0.24 6.96 -2.85
C LEU A 109 -1.06 6.16 -3.05
N SER A 110 -1.06 5.19 -3.98
CA SER A 110 -2.22 4.34 -4.29
C SER A 110 -1.88 2.86 -4.36
N GLY A 111 -2.87 1.99 -4.16
CA GLY A 111 -2.69 0.54 -4.07
C GLY A 111 -3.00 -0.02 -2.67
N LYS A 112 -2.69 -1.30 -2.46
CA LYS A 112 -2.86 -1.97 -1.16
C LYS A 112 -1.79 -1.50 -0.17
N ILE A 113 -2.25 -0.98 0.95
CA ILE A 113 -1.44 -0.40 2.02
C ILE A 113 -1.15 -1.44 3.10
N ILE A 114 -2.15 -2.24 3.44
CA ILE A 114 -2.10 -3.21 4.53
C ILE A 114 -2.72 -4.52 4.05
N ASP A 115 -2.00 -5.63 4.22
CA ASP A 115 -2.48 -7.01 4.07
C ASP A 115 -2.06 -7.77 5.33
N VAL A 116 -3.03 -8.11 6.18
CA VAL A 116 -2.78 -8.91 7.39
C VAL A 116 -3.53 -10.22 7.26
N LYS A 117 -2.80 -11.31 7.45
CA LYS A 117 -3.35 -12.64 7.64
C LYS A 117 -2.92 -13.12 9.01
N SER A 118 -3.85 -13.13 9.95
CA SER A 118 -3.61 -13.62 11.31
C SER A 118 -3.55 -15.15 11.31
N ALA A 119 -2.76 -15.72 12.22
CA ALA A 119 -2.76 -17.17 12.45
C ALA A 119 -4.13 -17.69 12.92
N ASN A 120 -4.96 -16.81 13.47
CA ASN A 120 -6.33 -17.11 13.90
C ASN A 120 -7.35 -17.07 12.75
N GLY A 121 -6.93 -16.73 11.53
CA GLY A 121 -7.81 -16.68 10.35
C GLY A 121 -8.37 -15.30 10.00
N ASP A 122 -8.06 -14.28 10.80
CA ASP A 122 -8.49 -12.90 10.51
C ASP A 122 -7.75 -12.34 9.29
N LEU A 123 -8.51 -11.69 8.42
CA LEU A 123 -8.03 -11.03 7.21
C LEU A 123 -8.30 -9.53 7.31
N VAL A 124 -7.26 -8.71 7.20
CA VAL A 124 -7.39 -7.25 7.11
C VAL A 124 -6.74 -6.76 5.84
N GLU A 125 -7.51 -6.06 5.03
CA GLU A 125 -7.05 -5.42 3.80
C GLU A 125 -7.37 -3.92 3.85
N VAL A 126 -6.38 -3.08 3.55
CA VAL A 126 -6.58 -1.64 3.38
C VAL A 126 -6.00 -1.23 2.02
N SER A 127 -6.80 -0.61 1.17
CA SER A 127 -6.40 -0.16 -0.17
C SER A 127 -6.92 1.23 -0.51
N ILE A 128 -6.24 1.91 -1.44
CA ILE A 128 -6.71 3.16 -2.06
C ILE A 128 -6.97 2.90 -3.55
N GLU A 129 -8.23 3.08 -4.01
CA GLU A 129 -8.74 2.69 -5.34
C GLU A 129 -9.59 3.73 -6.06
#